data_AF-A0A3C0Y1V5-F1
#
_entry.id   AF-A0A3C0Y1V5-F1
#
_cell.length_a   1.000
_cell.length_b   1.000
_cell.length_c   1.000
_cell.angle_alpha   90.00
_cell.angle_beta   90.00
_cell.angle_gamma   90.00
#
_symmetry.space_group_name_H-M   'P 1'
#
loop_
_entity.id
_entity.type
_entity.pdbx_description
1 polymer ?
#
loop_
_entity_poly.entity_id
_entity_poly.type
_entity_poly.pdbx_seq_one_letter_code
_entity_poly.pdbx_strand_id
1 'polypeptide(L)'
;VDLWDHAFLVYRNDTVVRQFLDSLPDHKTVVLDRIPTVENLAGAAFDILKNVYQDRYGTGLSLSKITLYETPNCWAEVDANGNRHG
;
A
#
# COMPACT_ATOMS: atom_id res chain seq x y z
N VAL A 1 7.67 -6.80 0.71
CA VAL A 1 7.41 -6.68 -0.75
C VAL A 1 6.45 -7.77 -1.21
N ASP A 2 6.53 -8.98 -0.66
CA ASP A 2 5.64 -10.11 -0.97
C ASP A 2 4.14 -9.87 -0.82
N LEU A 3 3.68 -8.90 -0.01
CA LEU A 3 2.24 -8.74 0.23
C LEU A 3 1.47 -8.38 -1.05
N TRP A 4 2.02 -7.49 -1.87
CA TRP A 4 1.37 -6.99 -3.09
C TRP A 4 1.97 -7.55 -4.37
N ASP A 5 3.11 -8.24 -4.27
CA ASP A 5 3.76 -8.81 -5.44
C ASP A 5 2.86 -9.87 -6.11
N HIS A 6 2.75 -9.77 -7.44
CA HIS A 6 1.87 -10.58 -8.28
C HIS A 6 0.39 -10.63 -7.83
N ALA A 7 -0.10 -9.58 -7.16
CA ALA A 7 -1.48 -9.50 -6.69
C ALA A 7 -2.33 -8.49 -7.48
N PHE A 8 -3.62 -8.79 -7.64
CA PHE A 8 -4.62 -7.80 -8.02
C PHE A 8 -5.06 -6.99 -6.80
N LEU A 9 -5.03 -5.67 -6.90
CA LEU A 9 -5.48 -4.76 -5.84
C LEU A 9 -6.92 -4.35 -6.13
N VAL A 10 -7.84 -4.60 -5.19
CA VAL A 10 -9.25 -4.25 -5.35
C VAL A 10 -9.77 -3.49 -4.13
N TYR A 11 -10.59 -2.47 -4.36
CA TYR A 11 -11.27 -1.77 -3.28
C TYR A 11 -12.41 -2.64 -2.72
N ARG A 12 -12.52 -2.74 -1.39
CA ARG A 12 -13.51 -3.57 -0.69
C ARG A 12 -14.95 -3.36 -1.17
N ASN A 13 -15.32 -2.13 -1.48
CA ASN A 13 -16.68 -1.81 -1.89
C ASN A 13 -16.92 -1.91 -3.40
N ASP A 14 -15.88 -2.22 -4.19
CA ASP A 14 -16.04 -2.62 -5.59
C ASP A 14 -16.44 -4.10 -5.67
N THR A 15 -17.70 -4.34 -5.32
CA THR A 15 -18.25 -5.70 -5.20
C THR A 15 -18.27 -6.45 -6.53
N VAL A 16 -18.40 -5.75 -7.66
CA VAL A 16 -18.44 -6.36 -8.99
C VAL A 16 -17.05 -6.86 -9.39
N VAL A 17 -16.01 -6.03 -9.26
CA VAL A 17 -14.63 -6.45 -9.56
C VAL A 17 -14.18 -7.53 -8.58
N ARG A 18 -14.55 -7.43 -7.30
CA ARG A 18 -14.22 -8.46 -6.31
C ARG A 18 -14.82 -9.81 -6.66
N GLN A 19 -16.10 -9.85 -7.04
CA GLN A 19 -16.76 -11.09 -7.46
C GLN A 19 -16.13 -11.68 -8.73
N PHE A 20 -15.71 -10.83 -9.67
CA PHE A 20 -14.99 -11.28 -10.86
C PHE A 20 -13.63 -11.89 -10.50
N LEU A 21 -12.84 -11.21 -9.67
CA LEU A 21 -11.55 -11.73 -9.22
C LEU A 21 -11.74 -13.03 -8.45
N ASP A 22 -12.66 -13.09 -7.48
CA ASP A 22 -12.99 -14.30 -6.70
C ASP A 22 -13.33 -15.52 -7.59
N SER A 23 -13.77 -15.31 -8.84
CA SER A 23 -14.08 -16.39 -9.80
C SER A 23 -12.85 -17.00 -10.50
N LEU A 24 -11.68 -16.36 -10.42
CA LEU A 24 -10.44 -16.84 -11.01
C LEU A 24 -9.75 -17.83 -10.06
N PRO A 25 -9.45 -19.07 -10.46
CA PRO A 25 -8.64 -19.97 -9.63
C PRO A 25 -7.18 -19.50 -9.59
N ASP A 26 -6.50 -19.76 -8.47
CA ASP A 26 -5.06 -19.54 -8.28
C ASP A 26 -4.54 -18.10 -8.49
N HIS A 27 -5.42 -17.11 -8.52
CA HIS A 27 -5.02 -15.70 -8.54
C HIS A 27 -4.89 -15.15 -7.11
N LYS A 28 -3.96 -14.22 -6.92
CA LYS A 28 -3.79 -13.50 -5.65
C LYS A 28 -4.53 -12.18 -5.71
N THR A 29 -5.50 -11.97 -4.82
CA THR A 29 -6.20 -10.69 -4.67
C THR A 29 -5.97 -10.10 -3.30
N VAL A 30 -5.61 -8.83 -3.27
CA VAL A 30 -5.46 -8.01 -2.06
C VAL A 30 -6.60 -7.00 -2.03
N VAL A 31 -7.44 -7.13 -1.01
CA VAL A 31 -8.56 -6.23 -0.78
C VAL A 31 -8.11 -5.07 0.10
N LEU A 32 -8.29 -3.84 -0.40
CA LEU A 32 -7.97 -2.60 0.29
C LEU A 32 -9.23 -1.91 0.81
N ASP A 33 -9.13 -1.25 1.94
CA ASP A 33 -10.22 -0.44 2.52
C ASP A 33 -10.35 0.95 1.85
N ARG A 34 -9.52 1.26 0.86
CA ARG A 34 -9.51 2.51 0.09
C ARG A 34 -9.35 2.21 -1.40
N ILE A 35 -9.68 3.20 -2.23
CA ILE A 35 -9.48 3.14 -3.69
C ILE A 35 -7.97 2.92 -3.97
N PRO A 36 -7.59 1.98 -4.84
CA PRO A 36 -6.19 1.60 -5.09
C PRO A 36 -5.41 2.64 -5.93
N THR A 37 -5.46 3.92 -5.56
CA THR A 37 -4.61 4.95 -6.16
C THR A 37 -3.21 4.91 -5.54
N VAL A 38 -2.20 5.42 -6.26
CA VAL A 38 -0.79 5.41 -5.81
C VAL A 38 -0.61 6.11 -4.45
N GLU A 39 -1.37 7.15 -4.14
CA GLU A 39 -1.32 7.88 -2.87
C GLU A 39 -1.90 7.06 -1.71
N ASN A 40 -2.99 6.33 -1.95
CA ASN A 40 -3.57 5.45 -0.94
C ASN A 40 -2.69 4.24 -0.67
N LEU A 41 -2.04 3.71 -1.72
CA LEU A 41 -1.04 2.65 -1.60
C LEU A 41 0.20 3.14 -0.84
N ALA A 42 0.71 4.33 -1.15
CA ALA A 42 1.84 4.91 -0.43
C ALA A 42 1.53 5.09 1.06
N GLY A 43 0.31 5.54 1.40
CA GLY A 43 -0.16 5.63 2.78
C GLY A 43 -0.25 4.27 3.48
N ALA A 44 -0.84 3.27 2.83
CA ALA A 44 -0.93 1.92 3.38
C ALA A 44 0.47 1.29 3.59
N ALA A 45 1.38 1.49 2.65
CA ALA A 45 2.77 1.05 2.77
C ALA A 45 3.47 1.75 3.94
N PHE A 46 3.23 3.06 4.13
CA PHE A 46 3.75 3.81 5.27
C PHE A 46 3.25 3.27 6.59
N ASP A 47 1.95 3.00 6.73
CA ASP A 47 1.38 2.45 7.95
C ASP A 47 1.94 1.05 8.29
N ILE A 48 2.13 0.20 7.28
CA ILE A 48 2.75 -1.12 7.45
C ILE A 48 4.21 -0.97 7.91
N LEU A 49 5.00 -0.17 7.21
CA LEU A 49 6.44 -0.04 7.45
C LEU A 49 6.73 0.76 8.73
N LYS A 50 5.92 1.76 9.07
CA LYS A 50 6.03 2.53 10.32
C LYS A 50 5.98 1.60 11.53
N ASN A 51 5.11 0.61 11.54
CA ASN A 51 5.01 -0.36 12.63
C ASN A 51 6.24 -1.29 12.72
N VAL A 52 6.90 -1.57 11.60
CA VAL A 52 8.13 -2.40 11.55
C VAL A 52 9.34 -1.60 12.03
N TYR A 53 9.42 -0.33 11.63
CA TYR A 53 10.50 0.59 12.01
C TYR A 53 10.25 1.27 13.35
N GLN A 54 9.06 1.16 13.95
CA GLN A 54 8.84 1.54 15.34
C GLN A 54 9.60 0.58 16.24
N ASP A 55 10.72 1.13 16.67
CA ASP A 55 11.78 0.55 17.45
C ASP A 55 11.35 -0.47 18.52
N ARG A 56 11.75 -1.72 18.30
CA ARG A 56 11.68 -2.79 19.31
C ARG A 56 12.93 -2.82 20.21
N TYR A 57 13.95 -1.99 19.91
CA TYR A 57 15.31 -2.10 20.47
C TYR A 57 15.88 -0.80 21.09
N GLY A 58 15.11 0.30 21.18
CA GLY A 58 15.52 1.55 21.85
C GLY A 58 16.60 2.38 21.13
N THR A 59 16.81 2.14 19.84
CA THR A 59 17.74 2.86 18.95
C THR A 59 17.21 4.20 18.39
N GLY A 60 15.91 4.51 18.54
CA GLY A 60 15.29 5.74 18.04
C GLY A 60 15.09 5.76 16.52
N LEU A 61 15.15 4.60 15.86
CA LEU A 61 14.89 4.51 14.43
C LEU A 61 13.39 4.76 14.16
N SER A 62 13.09 5.61 13.17
CA SER A 62 11.72 5.91 12.77
C SER A 62 11.64 6.07 11.27
N LEU A 63 10.55 5.59 10.66
CA LEU A 63 10.27 5.82 9.25
C LEU A 63 10.00 7.32 9.01
N SER A 64 10.80 7.95 8.15
CA SER A 64 10.70 9.39 7.83
C SER A 64 9.85 9.68 6.60
N LYS A 65 10.05 8.93 5.51
CA LYS A 65 9.36 9.11 4.24
C LYS A 65 9.32 7.80 3.44
N ILE A 66 8.26 7.61 2.67
CA ILE A 66 8.17 6.62 1.60
C ILE A 66 7.85 7.33 0.29
N THR A 67 8.45 6.83 -0.80
CA THR A 67 8.09 7.17 -2.17
C THR A 67 7.66 5.88 -2.87
N LEU A 68 6.45 5.84 -3.41
CA LEU A 68 5.90 4.72 -4.16
C LEU A 68 5.73 5.14 -5.62
N TYR A 69 6.29 4.37 -6.54
CA TYR A 69 6.20 4.61 -7.98
C TYR A 69 5.21 3.63 -8.61
N GLU A 70 4.19 4.15 -9.30
CA GLU A 70 3.31 3.35 -10.16
C GLU A 70 3.95 3.13 -11.53
N THR A 71 4.56 4.19 -12.06
CA THR A 71 5.44 4.16 -13.23
C THR A 71 6.67 5.01 -12.93
N PRO A 72 7.73 4.98 -13.76
CA PRO A 72 8.92 5.81 -13.50
C PRO A 72 8.63 7.31 -13.36
N ASN A 73 7.54 7.81 -13.97
CA ASN A 73 7.18 9.23 -13.97
C ASN A 73 5.94 9.54 -13.11
N CYS A 74 5.31 8.55 -12.48
CA CYS A 74 4.12 8.73 -11.63
C CYS A 74 4.39 8.11 -10.27
N TRP A 75 4.44 8.93 -9.22
CA TRP A 75 4.74 8.48 -7.87
C TRP A 75 3.90 9.23 -6.84
N ALA A 76 3.84 8.67 -5.63
CA ALA A 76 3.35 9.36 -4.47
C ALA A 76 4.35 9.28 -3.32
N GLU A 77 4.43 10.34 -2.54
CA GLU A 77 5.23 10.42 -1.33
C GLU A 77 4.34 10.56 -0.10
N VAL A 78 4.73 9.88 0.98
CA VAL A 78 4.12 10.03 2.30
C VAL A 78 5.22 10.23 3.32
N ASP A 79 5.13 11.31 4.09
CA ASP A 79 6.07 11.61 5.17
C ASP A 79 5.49 11.29 6.57
N ALA A 80 6.36 11.32 7.59
CA ALA A 80 5.99 11.08 8.98
C ALA A 80 5.00 12.11 9.56
N ASN A 81 4.84 13.27 8.93
CA ASN A 81 3.86 14.29 9.31
C ASN A 81 2.48 14.04 8.68
N GLY A 82 2.36 13.00 7.85
CA GLY A 82 1.13 12.65 7.15
C GLY A 82 0.88 13.48 5.89
N ASN A 83 1.86 14.26 5.44
CA ASN A 83 1.76 14.99 4.17
C ASN A 83 1.82 13.99 3.02
N ARG A 84 1.02 14.25 2.00
CA ARG A 84 0.96 13.45 0.77
C ARG A 84 1.30 14.33 -0.41
N HIS A 85 2.30 13.93 -1.18
CA HIS A 85 2.68 14.59 -2.44
C HIS A 85 2.53 13.58 -3.58
N GLY A 86 2.12 14.05 -4.75
CA GLY A 86 1.97 13.27 -5.99
C GLY A 86 2.40 14.08 -7.19
#